data_AF-G0MWV5-F1
#
_entry.id   AF-G0MWV5-F1
#
_cell.length_a   1.000
_cell.length_b   1.000
_cell.length_c   1.000
_cell.angle_alpha   90.00
_cell.angle_beta   90.00
_cell.angle_gamma   90.00
#
_symmetry.space_group_name_H-M   'P 1'
#
loop_
_entity.id
_entity.type
_entity.pdbx_description
1 polymer ?
#
loop_
_entity_poly.entity_id
_entity_poly.type
_entity_poly.pdbx_seq_one_letter_code
_entity_poly.pdbx_strand_id
1 'polypeptide(L)'
;MEARENSPQSPRKHPDEPKEEEAPEDQETPLDSLECEICGNGYSNNRLPLIIKACGHTVCENCIDILQEKSDWNCPSCRQFSNVQVNDLPVNQSLLDYILDRDRFDALACIQCNFRFNEEREPLVLRECGHSICQSCVTTLGKNGFIVCMPCRKISFLSDAKTGQLPKNYAVLSVIRELNK
;
A
#
# COMPACT_ATOMS: atom_id res chain seq x y z
N MET A 1 83.41 35.63 -4.48
CA MET A 1 82.30 35.39 -3.55
C MET A 1 81.03 35.56 -4.34
N GLU A 2 80.23 34.50 -4.38
CA GLU A 2 79.15 34.25 -5.33
C GLU A 2 77.95 35.18 -5.10
N ALA A 3 77.33 35.63 -6.19
CA ALA A 3 75.94 36.04 -6.21
C ALA A 3 75.34 35.53 -7.53
N ARG A 4 74.62 34.41 -7.43
CA ARG A 4 73.68 33.92 -8.44
C ARG A 4 72.31 34.44 -8.03
N GLU A 5 71.65 35.22 -8.87
CA GLU A 5 70.22 35.47 -8.74
C GLU A 5 69.51 35.12 -10.04
N ASN A 6 68.42 34.40 -9.85
CA ASN A 6 67.78 33.47 -10.76
C ASN A 6 66.45 34.07 -11.24
N SER A 7 66.11 33.82 -12.50
CA SER A 7 64.90 34.29 -13.17
C SER A 7 63.59 33.85 -12.48
N PRO A 8 62.50 34.63 -12.60
CA PRO A 8 61.20 34.29 -12.00
C PRO A 8 60.51 33.14 -12.74
N GLN A 9 60.15 32.08 -12.02
CA GLN A 9 59.29 31.00 -12.50
C GLN A 9 57.82 31.29 -12.17
N SER A 10 56.98 31.10 -13.20
CA SER A 10 55.52 31.22 -13.25
C SER A 10 54.78 30.39 -12.18
N PRO A 11 53.61 30.83 -11.67
CA PRO A 11 52.80 30.05 -10.74
C PRO A 11 52.21 28.82 -11.42
N ARG A 12 52.45 27.64 -10.85
CA ARG A 12 51.82 26.38 -11.27
C ARG A 12 50.35 26.39 -10.84
N LYS A 13 49.46 26.12 -11.79
CA LYS A 13 48.03 25.88 -11.55
C LYS A 13 47.88 24.58 -10.76
N HIS A 14 47.15 24.65 -9.64
CA HIS A 14 46.73 23.48 -8.88
C HIS A 14 45.70 22.67 -9.70
N PRO A 15 45.72 21.33 -9.64
CA PRO A 15 44.74 20.48 -10.32
C PRO A 15 43.39 20.49 -9.59
N ASP A 16 42.34 20.34 -10.38
CA ASP A 16 40.93 20.43 -10.04
C ASP A 16 40.53 19.61 -8.79
N GLU A 17 39.83 20.25 -7.85
CA GLU A 17 39.08 19.58 -6.79
C GLU A 17 37.98 18.70 -7.43
N PRO A 18 37.78 17.46 -6.95
CA PRO A 18 36.67 16.65 -7.41
C PRO A 18 35.38 17.32 -6.95
N LYS A 19 34.49 17.64 -7.91
CA LYS A 19 33.12 18.05 -7.62
C LYS A 19 32.46 16.92 -6.83
N GLU A 20 31.97 17.23 -5.64
CA GLU A 20 31.06 16.36 -4.91
C GLU A 20 29.86 16.07 -5.83
N GLU A 21 29.78 14.85 -6.33
CA GLU A 21 28.55 14.36 -6.95
C GLU A 21 27.54 14.22 -5.81
N GLU A 22 26.62 15.17 -5.72
CA GLU A 22 25.43 15.04 -4.90
C GLU A 22 24.74 13.72 -5.28
N ALA A 23 24.64 12.80 -4.32
CA ALA A 23 23.85 11.59 -4.47
C ALA A 23 22.41 11.99 -4.88
N PRO A 24 21.76 11.24 -5.78
CA PRO A 24 20.40 11.57 -6.17
C PRO A 24 19.52 11.53 -4.91
N GLU A 25 18.91 12.65 -4.54
CA GLU A 25 17.80 12.64 -3.61
C GLU A 25 16.71 11.78 -4.25
N ASP A 26 16.37 10.66 -3.61
CA ASP A 26 15.18 9.86 -3.89
C ASP A 26 13.94 10.73 -3.60
N GLN A 27 13.62 11.66 -4.49
CA GLN A 27 12.38 12.41 -4.45
C GLN A 27 11.27 11.52 -5.04
N GLU A 28 10.93 10.45 -4.32
CA GLU A 28 9.67 9.74 -4.58
C GLU A 28 8.53 10.71 -4.29
N THR A 29 7.94 11.28 -5.34
CA THR A 29 6.69 12.03 -5.21
C THR A 29 5.68 11.19 -4.43
N PRO A 30 5.08 11.71 -3.34
CA PRO A 30 4.05 10.99 -2.60
C PRO A 30 2.96 10.51 -3.55
N LEU A 31 2.63 9.21 -3.48
CA LEU A 31 1.54 8.64 -4.26
C LEU A 31 0.22 9.08 -3.62
N ASP A 32 -0.62 9.83 -4.35
CA ASP A 32 -1.96 10.24 -3.91
C ASP A 32 -2.80 9.03 -3.48
N SER A 33 -2.57 7.85 -4.08
CA SER A 33 -3.19 6.57 -3.71
C SER A 33 -2.87 6.07 -2.29
N LEU A 34 -1.94 6.71 -1.57
CA LEU A 34 -1.58 6.41 -0.18
C LEU A 34 -2.25 7.35 0.83
N GLU A 35 -3.20 8.18 0.38
CA GLU A 35 -3.95 9.09 1.22
C GLU A 35 -5.40 8.64 1.44
N CYS A 36 -5.99 9.07 2.54
CA CYS A 36 -7.40 8.84 2.80
C CYS A 36 -8.28 9.76 1.95
N GLU A 37 -9.16 9.20 1.12
CA GLU A 37 -10.09 9.95 0.25
C GLU A 37 -10.99 10.95 0.98
N ILE A 38 -11.16 10.82 2.30
CA ILE A 38 -12.03 11.69 3.10
C ILE A 38 -11.27 12.89 3.65
N CYS A 39 -10.07 12.69 4.20
CA CYS A 39 -9.34 13.73 4.91
C CYS A 39 -8.04 14.16 4.24
N GLY A 40 -7.62 13.52 3.14
CA GLY A 40 -6.39 13.82 2.42
C GLY A 40 -5.11 13.52 3.20
N ASN A 41 -5.18 12.81 4.32
CA ASN A 41 -3.99 12.48 5.11
C ASN A 41 -3.45 11.12 4.72
N GLY A 42 -2.12 11.02 4.60
CA GLY A 42 -1.39 9.77 4.32
C GLY A 42 -1.63 8.69 5.37
N TYR A 43 -1.86 7.46 4.92
CA TYR A 43 -1.95 6.29 5.79
C TYR A 43 -0.60 5.98 6.45
N SER A 44 -0.64 5.43 7.66
CA SER A 44 0.56 5.04 8.41
C SER A 44 0.22 4.07 9.54
N ASN A 45 1.21 3.67 10.34
CA ASN A 45 0.99 2.94 11.60
C ASN A 45 0.20 3.75 12.66
N ASN A 46 0.14 5.08 12.53
CA ASN A 46 -0.62 5.98 13.40
C ASN A 46 -1.90 6.52 12.73
N ARG A 47 -2.17 6.08 11.50
CA ARG A 47 -3.37 6.38 10.72
C ARG A 47 -3.72 5.14 9.92
N LEU A 48 -4.25 4.15 10.62
CA LEU A 48 -4.42 2.82 10.04
C LEU A 48 -5.42 2.86 8.86
N PRO A 49 -5.08 2.28 7.70
CA PRO A 49 -6.02 2.08 6.61
C PRO A 49 -6.98 0.94 6.95
N LEU A 50 -8.27 1.19 7.17
CA LEU A 50 -9.27 0.15 7.47
C LEU A 50 -10.11 -0.18 6.25
N ILE A 51 -10.41 -1.47 6.05
CA ILE A 51 -11.23 -1.94 4.93
C ILE A 51 -12.69 -2.07 5.34
N ILE A 52 -13.58 -1.43 4.59
CA ILE A 52 -15.03 -1.62 4.72
C ILE A 52 -15.38 -3.01 4.17
N LYS A 53 -15.64 -3.99 5.05
CA LYS A 53 -15.86 -5.40 4.65
C LYS A 53 -16.90 -5.56 3.54
N ALA A 54 -17.95 -4.74 3.51
CA ALA A 54 -19.03 -4.86 2.54
C ALA A 54 -18.55 -4.69 1.08
N CYS A 55 -17.61 -3.76 0.83
CA CYS A 55 -17.22 -3.36 -0.52
C CYS A 55 -15.72 -3.41 -0.81
N GLY A 56 -14.86 -3.36 0.21
CA GLY A 56 -13.40 -3.40 0.05
C GLY A 56 -12.71 -2.03 -0.13
N HIS A 57 -13.46 -0.93 -0.07
CA HIS A 57 -12.86 0.41 -0.01
C HIS A 57 -12.16 0.64 1.31
N THR A 58 -11.11 1.47 1.29
CA THR A 58 -10.26 1.76 2.44
C THR A 58 -10.50 3.18 2.94
N VAL A 59 -10.61 3.34 4.26
CA VAL A 59 -10.76 4.64 4.94
C VAL A 59 -9.88 4.62 6.18
N CYS A 60 -9.29 5.74 6.58
CA CYS A 60 -8.45 5.75 7.78
C CYS A 60 -9.29 5.59 9.06
N GLU A 61 -8.68 5.03 10.11
CA GLU A 61 -9.36 4.75 11.39
C GLU A 61 -10.12 5.95 11.97
N ASN A 62 -9.50 7.14 12.01
CA ASN A 62 -10.16 8.34 12.54
C ASN A 62 -11.42 8.73 11.74
N CYS A 63 -11.36 8.58 10.41
CA CYS A 63 -12.53 8.89 9.58
C CYS A 63 -13.60 7.81 9.68
N ILE A 64 -13.22 6.55 9.91
CA ILE A 64 -14.17 5.49 10.23
C ILE A 64 -14.89 5.79 11.54
N ASP A 65 -14.18 6.20 12.60
CA ASP A 65 -14.80 6.58 13.89
C ASP A 65 -15.89 7.63 13.70
N ILE A 66 -15.58 8.71 12.97
CA ILE A 66 -16.53 9.79 12.65
C ILE A 66 -17.72 9.29 11.82
N LEU A 67 -17.50 8.35 10.90
CA LEU A 67 -18.57 7.79 10.09
C LEU A 67 -19.54 6.96 10.96
N GLN A 68 -19.03 6.17 11.91
CA GLN A 68 -19.86 5.28 12.74
C GLN A 68 -20.72 6.00 13.77
N GLU A 69 -20.40 7.25 14.12
CA GLU A 69 -21.29 8.11 14.91
C GLU A 69 -22.64 8.37 14.21
N LYS A 70 -22.73 8.10 12.90
CA LYS A 70 -23.97 8.18 12.12
C LYS A 70 -24.67 6.82 12.10
N SER A 71 -25.96 6.81 12.43
CA SER A 71 -26.77 5.57 12.56
C SER A 71 -26.80 4.67 11.32
N ASP A 72 -26.62 5.23 10.11
CA ASP A 72 -26.65 4.50 8.83
C ASP A 72 -25.44 4.87 7.96
N TRP A 73 -24.23 4.56 8.44
CA TRP A 73 -23.03 4.91 7.68
C TRP A 73 -22.83 4.01 6.45
N ASN A 74 -22.61 4.65 5.32
CA ASN A 74 -22.34 4.02 4.04
C ASN A 74 -20.89 4.27 3.64
N CYS A 75 -20.32 3.38 2.85
CA CYS A 75 -19.03 3.61 2.20
C CYS A 75 -19.06 4.95 1.44
N PRO A 76 -18.16 5.91 1.72
CA PRO A 76 -18.15 7.19 1.02
C PRO A 76 -17.88 7.06 -0.49
N SER A 77 -17.09 6.06 -0.89
CA SER A 77 -16.69 5.85 -2.29
C SER A 77 -17.79 5.17 -3.13
N CYS A 78 -18.50 4.16 -2.60
CA CYS A 78 -19.50 3.38 -3.37
C CYS A 78 -20.92 3.37 -2.80
N ARG A 79 -21.15 4.03 -1.66
CA ARG A 79 -22.44 4.11 -0.94
C ARG A 79 -23.02 2.79 -0.45
N GLN A 80 -22.26 1.69 -0.52
CA GLN A 80 -22.69 0.41 0.04
C GLN A 80 -22.75 0.49 1.56
N PHE A 81 -23.87 0.06 2.12
CA PHE A 81 -24.11 0.03 3.56
C PHE A 81 -23.16 -0.94 4.28
N SER A 82 -22.69 -0.55 5.47
CA SER A 82 -21.89 -1.39 6.35
C SER A 82 -22.45 -1.33 7.77
N ASN A 83 -22.76 -2.51 8.32
CA ASN A 83 -23.31 -2.67 9.67
C ASN A 83 -22.27 -3.19 10.68
N VAL A 84 -20.98 -3.05 10.37
CA VAL A 84 -19.86 -3.63 11.14
C VAL A 84 -19.22 -2.54 11.99
N GLN A 85 -18.85 -2.84 13.24
CA GLN A 85 -18.20 -1.90 14.16
C GLN A 85 -16.73 -1.64 13.75
N VAL A 86 -16.15 -0.50 14.14
CA VAL A 86 -14.75 -0.13 13.80
C VAL A 86 -13.77 -1.23 14.14
N ASN A 87 -13.87 -1.76 15.36
CA ASN A 87 -12.97 -2.79 15.89
C ASN A 87 -13.02 -4.12 15.12
N ASP A 88 -14.08 -4.32 14.34
CA ASP A 88 -14.24 -5.52 13.52
C ASP A 88 -13.73 -5.32 12.09
N LEU A 89 -13.44 -4.09 11.66
CA LEU A 89 -12.88 -3.82 10.33
C LEU A 89 -11.39 -4.21 10.29
N PRO A 90 -10.95 -4.98 9.27
CA PRO A 90 -9.55 -5.34 9.17
C PRO A 90 -8.74 -4.13 8.67
N VAL A 91 -7.55 -3.96 9.24
CA VAL A 91 -6.51 -3.12 8.63
C VAL A 91 -6.19 -3.66 7.23
N ASN A 92 -6.05 -2.78 6.25
CA ASN A 92 -5.60 -3.11 4.91
C ASN A 92 -4.13 -3.50 4.94
N GLN A 93 -3.85 -4.75 5.32
CA GLN A 93 -2.49 -5.19 5.58
C GLN A 93 -1.61 -5.10 4.33
N SER A 94 -2.14 -5.38 3.14
CA SER A 94 -1.39 -5.24 1.89
C SER A 94 -0.94 -3.78 1.66
N LEU A 95 -1.83 -2.81 1.91
CA LEU A 95 -1.49 -1.39 1.77
C LEU A 95 -0.53 -0.93 2.87
N LEU A 96 -0.76 -1.34 4.12
CA LEU A 96 0.09 -0.97 5.24
C LEU A 96 1.51 -1.54 5.09
N ASP A 97 1.63 -2.81 4.67
CA ASP A 97 2.93 -3.44 4.40
C ASP A 97 3.68 -2.67 3.31
N TYR A 98 3.00 -2.25 2.23
CA TYR A 98 3.60 -1.45 1.16
C TYR A 98 4.05 -0.06 1.64
N ILE A 99 3.28 0.60 2.51
CA ILE A 99 3.63 1.91 3.07
C ILE A 99 4.86 1.83 3.97
N LEU A 100 4.94 0.79 4.79
CA LEU A 100 6.01 0.63 5.78
C LEU A 100 7.31 0.09 5.18
N ASP A 101 7.20 -0.68 4.09
CA ASP A 101 8.34 -1.29 3.41
C ASP A 101 8.07 -1.34 1.89
N ARG A 102 8.55 -0.31 1.19
CA ARG A 102 8.39 -0.17 -0.27
C ARG A 102 9.17 -1.21 -1.06
N ASP A 103 10.23 -1.75 -0.47
CA ASP A 103 11.06 -2.80 -1.07
C ASP A 103 10.44 -4.19 -0.91
N ARG A 104 9.37 -4.30 -0.12
CA ARG A 104 8.66 -5.55 0.12
C ARG A 104 7.89 -6.00 -1.12
N PHE A 105 8.56 -6.79 -1.94
CA PHE A 105 8.05 -7.30 -3.22
C PHE A 105 6.67 -7.98 -3.13
N ASP A 106 6.32 -8.55 -1.97
CA ASP A 106 5.08 -9.29 -1.76
C ASP A 106 3.88 -8.42 -1.33
N ALA A 107 4.07 -7.14 -0.97
CA ALA A 107 2.97 -6.28 -0.50
C ALA A 107 1.91 -6.01 -1.60
N LEU A 108 2.35 -5.93 -2.86
CA LEU A 108 1.50 -5.82 -4.05
C LEU A 108 1.37 -7.15 -4.83
N ALA A 109 1.58 -8.28 -4.15
CA ALA A 109 1.45 -9.61 -4.73
C ALA A 109 0.46 -10.50 -3.98
N CYS A 110 -0.06 -11.51 -4.66
CA CYS A 110 -0.95 -12.49 -4.08
C CYS A 110 -0.25 -13.29 -2.98
N ILE A 111 -0.77 -13.28 -1.74
CA ILE A 111 -0.21 -14.04 -0.60
C ILE A 111 -0.09 -15.55 -0.81
N GLN A 112 -0.76 -16.10 -1.83
CA GLN A 112 -0.77 -17.53 -2.10
C GLN A 112 0.19 -17.93 -3.23
N CYS A 113 0.24 -17.16 -4.32
CA CYS A 113 1.00 -17.52 -5.51
C CYS A 113 2.15 -16.55 -5.82
N ASN A 114 2.33 -15.51 -5.02
CA ASN A 114 3.35 -14.47 -5.13
C ASN A 114 3.43 -13.76 -6.49
N PHE A 115 2.39 -13.91 -7.31
CA PHE A 115 2.26 -13.14 -8.54
C PHE A 115 1.74 -11.75 -8.20
N ARG A 116 2.41 -10.73 -8.76
CA ARG A 116 2.02 -9.33 -8.67
C ARG A 116 0.58 -9.14 -9.16
N PHE A 117 -0.16 -8.35 -8.41
CA PHE A 117 -1.51 -7.95 -8.79
C PHE A 117 -1.48 -7.00 -9.99
N ASN A 118 -2.59 -6.99 -10.75
CA ASN A 118 -2.84 -6.08 -11.86
C ASN A 118 -4.36 -6.07 -12.16
N GLU A 119 -4.78 -5.50 -13.29
CA GLU A 119 -6.20 -5.43 -13.68
C GLU A 119 -6.84 -6.80 -13.94
N GLU A 120 -6.05 -7.80 -14.37
CA GLU A 120 -6.52 -9.17 -14.60
C GLU A 120 -6.38 -10.04 -13.35
N ARG A 121 -5.39 -9.75 -12.52
CA ARG A 121 -5.11 -10.38 -11.22
C ARG A 121 -5.44 -9.40 -10.12
N GLU A 122 -6.72 -9.12 -9.96
CA GLU A 122 -7.16 -8.17 -8.95
C GLU A 122 -6.91 -8.71 -7.52
N PRO A 123 -6.52 -7.84 -6.57
CA PRO A 123 -6.38 -8.18 -5.17
C PRO A 123 -7.77 -8.28 -4.52
N LEU A 124 -8.09 -9.42 -3.91
CA LEU A 124 -9.30 -9.62 -3.11
C LEU A 124 -8.97 -9.68 -1.63
N VAL A 125 -9.77 -9.04 -0.80
CA VAL A 125 -9.52 -8.87 0.63
C VAL A 125 -10.00 -10.08 1.43
N LEU A 126 -9.11 -10.68 2.22
CA LEU A 126 -9.50 -11.60 3.29
C LEU A 126 -10.11 -10.84 4.47
N ARG A 127 -11.42 -10.98 4.65
CA ARG A 127 -12.26 -10.15 5.54
C ARG A 127 -11.81 -10.12 7.01
N GLU A 128 -11.08 -11.13 7.47
CA GLU A 128 -10.65 -11.21 8.88
C GLU A 128 -9.24 -10.66 9.14
N CYS A 129 -8.49 -10.32 8.07
CA CYS A 129 -7.10 -9.89 8.22
C CYS A 129 -6.62 -8.81 7.26
N GLY A 130 -7.40 -8.49 6.22
CA GLY A 130 -7.10 -7.44 5.25
C GLY A 130 -5.92 -7.73 4.31
N HIS A 131 -5.37 -8.95 4.35
CA HIS A 131 -4.42 -9.40 3.33
C HIS A 131 -5.14 -9.69 2.02
N SER A 132 -4.42 -9.49 0.92
CA SER A 132 -4.97 -9.65 -0.43
C SER A 132 -4.60 -11.01 -1.06
N ILE A 133 -5.57 -11.63 -1.73
CA ILE A 133 -5.42 -12.88 -2.48
C ILE A 133 -6.05 -12.73 -3.87
N CYS A 134 -5.49 -13.35 -4.91
CA CYS A 134 -6.08 -13.25 -6.25
C CYS A 134 -7.25 -14.23 -6.46
N GLN A 135 -8.16 -13.90 -7.40
CA GLN A 135 -9.35 -14.69 -7.69
C GLN A 135 -9.05 -16.16 -8.04
N SER A 136 -7.99 -16.45 -8.81
CA SER A 136 -7.63 -17.84 -9.16
C SER A 136 -7.27 -18.67 -7.92
N CYS A 137 -6.59 -18.05 -6.96
CA CYS A 137 -6.26 -18.69 -5.69
C CYS A 137 -7.50 -18.84 -4.80
N VAL A 138 -8.40 -17.86 -4.77
CA VAL A 138 -9.70 -17.98 -4.08
C VAL A 138 -10.50 -19.16 -4.61
N THR A 139 -10.63 -19.29 -5.92
CA THR A 139 -11.35 -20.41 -6.56
C THR A 139 -10.72 -21.76 -6.22
N THR A 140 -9.38 -21.81 -6.10
CA THR A 140 -8.66 -23.06 -5.82
C THR A 140 -8.75 -23.47 -4.35
N LEU A 141 -8.54 -22.53 -3.43
CA LEU A 141 -8.46 -22.78 -1.99
C LEU A 141 -9.81 -22.75 -1.29
N GLY A 142 -10.74 -21.94 -1.78
CA GLY A 142 -12.04 -21.68 -1.19
C GLY A 142 -13.08 -22.77 -1.37
N LYS A 143 -12.73 -23.95 -1.90
CA LYS A 143 -13.66 -25.05 -2.21
C LYS A 143 -14.47 -25.53 -1.01
N ASN A 144 -13.92 -25.35 0.20
CA ASN A 144 -14.56 -25.74 1.45
C ASN A 144 -15.36 -24.59 2.09
N GLY A 145 -15.61 -23.48 1.37
CA GLY A 145 -16.35 -22.32 1.88
C GLY A 145 -15.55 -21.40 2.81
N PHE A 146 -14.23 -21.62 2.95
CA PHE A 146 -13.34 -20.75 3.71
C PHE A 146 -11.93 -20.74 3.14
N ILE A 147 -11.17 -19.70 3.48
CA ILE A 147 -9.75 -19.56 3.16
C ILE A 147 -8.99 -19.24 4.44
N VAL A 148 -7.90 -19.96 4.67
CA VAL A 148 -6.94 -19.65 5.74
C VAL A 148 -5.88 -18.73 5.17
N CYS A 149 -5.68 -17.56 5.77
CA CYS A 149 -4.61 -16.65 5.39
C CYS A 149 -3.25 -17.26 5.72
N MET A 150 -2.36 -17.42 4.73
CA MET A 150 -1.05 -18.04 4.95
C MET A 150 -0.15 -17.24 5.91
N PRO A 151 -0.02 -15.90 5.78
CA PRO A 151 0.78 -15.10 6.72
C PRO A 151 0.30 -15.12 8.18
N CYS A 152 -1.01 -14.90 8.42
CA CYS A 152 -1.53 -14.66 9.78
C CYS A 152 -2.45 -15.76 10.33
N ARG A 153 -2.73 -16.81 9.54
CA ARG A 153 -3.57 -17.98 9.89
C ARG A 153 -5.03 -17.68 10.24
N LYS A 154 -5.48 -16.43 10.09
CA LYS A 154 -6.90 -16.07 10.25
C LYS A 154 -7.76 -16.69 9.15
N ILE A 155 -8.96 -17.12 9.51
CA ILE A 155 -9.92 -17.80 8.61
C ILE A 155 -10.90 -16.77 8.07
N SER A 156 -11.04 -16.66 6.75
CA SER A 156 -12.10 -15.87 6.11
C SER A 156 -13.12 -16.79 5.45
N PHE A 157 -14.38 -16.69 5.85
CA PHE A 157 -15.48 -17.45 5.27
C PHE A 157 -15.94 -16.83 3.93
N LEU A 158 -16.31 -17.68 2.98
CA LEU A 158 -16.87 -17.32 1.69
C LEU A 158 -18.38 -17.60 1.74
N SER A 159 -19.22 -16.56 1.78
CA SER A 159 -20.68 -16.71 1.77
C SER A 159 -21.21 -17.01 0.35
N ASP A 160 -22.33 -17.74 0.25
CA ASP A 160 -22.85 -18.34 -0.98
C ASP A 160 -23.15 -17.37 -2.15
N ALA A 161 -22.72 -17.80 -3.33
CA ALA A 161 -23.05 -17.54 -4.75
C ALA A 161 -23.89 -16.34 -5.24
N LYS A 162 -24.66 -15.59 -4.43
CA LYS A 162 -25.40 -14.40 -4.89
C LYS A 162 -24.70 -13.08 -4.57
N THR A 163 -23.84 -13.07 -3.56
CA THR A 163 -22.93 -11.96 -3.16
C THR A 163 -21.48 -12.44 -2.99
N GLY A 164 -21.23 -13.71 -3.36
CA GLY A 164 -20.17 -14.58 -2.83
C GLY A 164 -18.76 -14.44 -3.42
N GLN A 165 -18.24 -13.22 -3.51
CA GLN A 165 -16.81 -12.99 -3.71
C GLN A 165 -16.23 -12.15 -2.58
N LEU A 166 -14.97 -12.40 -2.23
CA LEU A 166 -14.20 -11.49 -1.40
C LEU A 166 -14.16 -10.11 -2.09
N PRO A 167 -14.26 -9.00 -1.36
CA PRO A 167 -14.33 -7.69 -1.98
C PRO A 167 -12.95 -7.32 -2.56
N LYS A 168 -12.93 -6.51 -3.63
CA LYS A 168 -11.67 -6.01 -4.20
C LYS A 168 -10.96 -5.10 -3.21
N ASN A 169 -9.63 -5.14 -3.20
CA ASN A 169 -8.83 -4.15 -2.47
C ASN A 169 -8.61 -2.93 -3.36
N TYR A 170 -9.54 -1.98 -3.30
CA TYR A 170 -9.52 -0.81 -4.18
C TYR A 170 -8.30 0.09 -3.97
N ALA A 171 -7.81 0.22 -2.73
CA ALA A 171 -6.63 1.04 -2.47
C ALA A 171 -5.36 0.44 -3.10
N VAL A 172 -5.16 -0.88 -2.96
CA VAL A 172 -4.04 -1.57 -3.63
C VAL A 172 -4.14 -1.46 -5.16
N LEU A 173 -5.35 -1.56 -5.72
CA LEU A 173 -5.55 -1.33 -7.16
C LEU A 173 -5.17 0.10 -7.58
N SER A 174 -5.51 1.11 -6.78
CA SER A 174 -5.14 2.51 -7.06
C SER A 174 -3.62 2.71 -7.04
N VAL A 175 -2.93 2.13 -6.06
CA VAL A 175 -1.45 2.14 -6.00
C VAL A 175 -0.84 1.52 -7.25
N ILE A 176 -1.31 0.32 -7.65
CA ILE A 176 -0.81 -0.37 -8.84
C ILE A 176 -1.03 0.45 -10.11
N ARG A 177 -2.20 1.10 -10.24
CA ARG A 177 -2.48 1.97 -11.39
C ARG A 177 -1.54 3.16 -11.45
N GLU A 178 -1.23 3.79 -10.32
CA GLU A 178 -0.30 4.92 -10.28
C GLU A 178 1.13 4.53 -10.60
N LEU A 179 1.60 3.39 -10.09
CA LEU A 179 2.95 2.87 -10.39
C LEU A 179 3.15 2.49 -11.86
N ASN A 180 2.06 2.29 -12.62
CA ASN A 180 2.10 1.93 -14.03
C ASN A 180 1.80 3.12 -14.98
N LYS A 181 1.65 4.34 -14.44
CA LYS A 181 1.52 5.58 -15.25
C LYS A 181 2.86 5.99 -15.83
#